data_AF-A0A3R6LTW9-F1
#
_entry.id   AF-A0A3R6LTW9-F1
#
_cell.length_a   1.000
_cell.length_b   1.000
_cell.length_c   1.000
_cell.angle_alpha   90.00
_cell.angle_beta   90.00
_cell.angle_gamma   90.00
#
_symmetry.space_group_name_H-M   'P 1'
#
loop_
_entity.id
_entity.type
_entity.pdbx_description
1 polymer ?
#
loop_
_entity_poly.entity_id
_entity_poly.type
_entity_poly.pdbx_seq_one_letter_code
_entity_poly.pdbx_strand_id
1 'polypeptide(L)'
;MKNEWKADDNMQKVRIGMTKEEVISIMGDTYKVMEAKQTADGYQEVIGYVDLQNGIYRLRLSNGKVAEWDYILPPAHRHSENTSTSN
;
A
#
# COMPACT_ATOMS: atom_id res chain seq x y z
N MET A 1 0.75 -12.89 -14.18
CA MET A 1 1.52 -13.03 -12.91
C MET A 1 0.86 -12.13 -11.90
N LYS A 2 0.65 -12.56 -10.65
CA LYS A 2 0.04 -11.69 -9.63
C LYS A 2 0.99 -10.54 -9.30
N ASN A 3 0.48 -9.30 -9.30
CA ASN A 3 1.27 -8.10 -9.01
C ASN A 3 1.93 -8.15 -7.61
N GLU A 4 1.31 -8.87 -6.67
CA GLU A 4 1.79 -9.16 -5.31
C GLU A 4 3.22 -9.71 -5.26
N TRP A 5 3.63 -10.53 -6.26
CA TRP A 5 4.97 -11.15 -6.29
C TRP A 5 6.11 -10.19 -6.58
N LYS A 6 5.79 -9.02 -7.14
CA LYS A 6 6.78 -8.03 -7.56
C LYS A 6 6.63 -6.72 -6.79
N ALA A 7 5.74 -6.67 -5.79
CA ALA A 7 5.39 -5.45 -5.09
C ALA A 7 6.63 -4.78 -4.45
N ASP A 8 7.47 -5.56 -3.76
CA ASP A 8 8.68 -5.06 -3.11
C ASP A 8 9.68 -4.46 -4.11
N ASP A 9 10.03 -5.21 -5.16
CA ASP A 9 10.97 -4.77 -6.19
C ASP A 9 10.45 -3.57 -6.99
N ASN A 10 9.15 -3.51 -7.23
CA ASN A 10 8.53 -2.42 -7.96
C ASN A 10 8.43 -1.16 -7.11
N MET A 11 8.14 -1.29 -5.81
CA MET A 11 8.04 -0.14 -4.91
C MET A 11 9.37 0.61 -4.79
N GLN A 12 10.51 -0.10 -4.89
CA GLN A 12 11.84 0.51 -4.93
C GLN A 12 12.05 1.47 -6.12
N LYS A 13 11.21 1.42 -7.15
CA LYS A 13 11.27 2.31 -8.33
C LYS A 13 10.35 3.52 -8.20
N VAL A 14 9.35 3.46 -7.30
CA VAL A 14 8.41 4.57 -7.08
C VAL A 14 9.10 5.73 -6.36
N ARG A 15 8.81 6.95 -6.80
CA ARG A 15 9.39 8.19 -6.24
C ARG A 15 8.29 9.20 -5.95
N ILE A 16 8.56 10.08 -4.99
CA ILE A 16 7.73 11.28 -4.74
C ILE A 16 7.67 12.10 -6.04
N GLY A 17 6.47 12.61 -6.36
CA GLY A 17 6.19 13.40 -7.55
C GLY A 17 5.70 12.60 -8.77
N MET A 18 5.85 11.27 -8.78
CA MET A 18 5.33 10.42 -9.86
C MET A 18 3.81 10.51 -9.95
N THR A 19 3.25 10.43 -11.16
CA THR A 19 1.80 10.40 -11.36
C THR A 19 1.21 9.04 -11.01
N LYS A 20 -0.11 9.00 -10.79
CA LYS A 20 -0.85 7.75 -10.59
C LYS A 20 -0.62 6.76 -11.73
N GLU A 21 -0.60 7.23 -12.97
CA GLU A 21 -0.39 6.41 -14.17
C GLU A 21 1.03 5.81 -14.19
N GLU A 22 2.05 6.59 -13.82
CA GLU A 22 3.43 6.10 -13.68
C GLU A 22 3.51 5.03 -12.58
N VAL A 23 2.87 5.25 -11.44
CA VAL A 23 2.79 4.24 -10.36
C VAL A 23 2.10 2.98 -10.85
N ILE A 24 0.96 3.08 -11.53
CA ILE A 24 0.23 1.92 -12.08
C ILE A 24 1.10 1.17 -13.10
N SER A 25 1.88 1.89 -13.92
CA SER A 25 2.79 1.26 -14.87
C SER A 25 3.91 0.45 -14.21
N ILE A 26 4.33 0.85 -13.00
CA ILE A 26 5.39 0.22 -12.22
C ILE A 26 4.82 -0.91 -11.36
N MET A 27 3.79 -0.61 -10.58
CA MET A 27 3.22 -1.48 -9.53
C MET A 27 2.17 -2.45 -10.07
N GLY A 28 1.57 -2.13 -11.21
CA GLY A 28 0.46 -2.86 -11.81
C GLY A 28 -0.90 -2.18 -11.63
N ASP A 29 -1.89 -2.69 -12.33
CA ASP A 29 -3.27 -2.18 -12.35
C ASP A 29 -4.16 -2.72 -11.21
N THR A 30 -3.65 -3.69 -10.45
CA THR A 30 -4.37 -4.29 -9.32
C THR A 30 -4.01 -3.57 -8.03
N TYR A 31 -4.80 -2.56 -7.69
CA TYR A 31 -4.69 -1.79 -6.46
C TYR A 31 -6.07 -1.54 -5.85
N LYS A 32 -6.08 -1.12 -4.58
CA LYS A 32 -7.30 -0.65 -3.90
C LYS A 32 -7.24 0.85 -3.74
N VAL A 33 -8.35 1.54 -4.02
CA VAL A 33 -8.54 2.93 -3.55
C VAL A 33 -9.02 2.83 -2.11
N MET A 34 -8.22 3.33 -1.18
CA MET A 34 -8.47 3.27 0.26
C MET A 34 -9.18 4.54 0.76
N GLU A 35 -8.92 5.68 0.12
CA GLU A 35 -9.52 6.97 0.44
C GLU A 35 -9.51 7.85 -0.82
N ALA A 36 -10.54 8.68 -1.02
CA ALA A 36 -10.59 9.71 -2.03
C ALA A 36 -11.42 10.89 -1.52
N LYS A 37 -10.87 12.11 -1.57
CA LYS A 37 -11.57 13.31 -1.11
C LYS A 37 -11.12 14.56 -1.85
N GLN A 38 -12.07 15.48 -2.03
CA GLN A 38 -11.78 16.84 -2.46
C GLN A 38 -11.51 17.70 -1.22
N THR A 39 -10.36 18.38 -1.19
CA THR A 39 -10.02 19.37 -0.15
C THR A 39 -9.88 20.76 -0.76
N ALA A 40 -9.70 21.78 0.08
CA ALA A 40 -9.43 23.15 -0.35
C ALA A 40 -8.10 23.26 -1.13
N ASP A 41 -7.13 22.40 -0.82
CA ASP A 41 -5.80 22.36 -1.46
C ASP A 41 -5.75 21.44 -2.69
N GLY A 42 -6.87 20.82 -3.03
CA GLY A 42 -7.03 19.99 -4.22
C GLY A 42 -7.53 18.57 -3.92
N TYR A 43 -7.36 17.69 -4.91
CA TYR A 43 -7.82 16.32 -4.81
C TYR A 43 -6.78 15.45 -4.07
N GLN A 44 -7.22 14.70 -3.07
CA GLN A 44 -6.40 13.74 -2.34
C GLN A 44 -6.93 12.33 -2.55
N GLU A 45 -6.04 11.39 -2.81
CA GLU A 45 -6.36 9.98 -3.00
C GLU A 45 -5.33 9.12 -2.28
N VAL A 46 -5.76 8.00 -1.73
CA VAL A 46 -4.87 6.99 -1.15
C VAL A 46 -5.11 5.68 -1.85
N ILE A 47 -4.04 5.10 -2.42
CA ILE A 47 -4.10 3.77 -3.04
C ILE A 47 -3.20 2.78 -2.29
N GLY A 48 -3.59 1.51 -2.31
CA GLY A 48 -2.91 0.42 -1.64
C GLY A 48 -2.57 -0.72 -2.58
N TYR A 49 -1.33 -1.19 -2.52
CA TYR A 49 -0.86 -2.42 -3.16
C TYR A 49 -0.53 -3.46 -2.08
N VAL A 50 -1.11 -4.65 -2.22
CA VAL A 50 -0.85 -5.77 -1.29
C VAL A 50 0.37 -6.53 -1.78
N ASP A 51 1.28 -6.87 -0.86
CA ASP A 51 2.41 -7.75 -1.14
C ASP A 51 2.07 -9.23 -0.84
N LEU A 52 3.03 -10.12 -1.02
CA LEU A 52 2.87 -11.55 -0.72
C LEU A 52 2.63 -11.88 0.75
N GLN A 53 3.03 -10.99 1.66
CA GLN A 53 2.95 -11.17 3.11
C GLN A 53 1.68 -10.54 3.68
N ASN A 54 0.76 -10.07 2.83
CA ASN A 54 -0.43 -9.29 3.18
C ASN A 54 -0.12 -7.92 3.82
N GLY A 55 1.11 -7.43 3.67
CA GLY A 55 1.44 -6.04 3.92
C GLY A 55 0.91 -5.15 2.81
N ILE A 56 0.75 -3.86 3.14
CA ILE A 56 0.17 -2.87 2.24
C ILE A 56 1.18 -1.74 2.04
N TYR A 57 1.66 -1.59 0.81
CA TYR A 57 2.25 -0.33 0.37
C TYR A 57 1.13 0.68 0.14
N ARG A 58 1.06 1.70 1.00
CA ARG A 58 0.05 2.74 0.93
C ARG A 58 0.70 4.02 0.38
N LEU A 59 0.17 4.49 -0.73
CA LEU A 59 0.63 5.72 -1.39
C LEU A 59 -0.43 6.80 -1.23
N ARG A 60 -0.01 7.98 -0.75
CA ARG A 60 -0.86 9.16 -0.65
C ARG A 60 -0.56 10.08 -1.83
N LEU A 61 -1.58 10.32 -2.64
CA LEU A 61 -1.50 11.19 -3.81
C LEU A 61 -2.14 12.54 -3.50
N SER A 62 -1.44 13.62 -3.87
CA SER A 62 -1.97 14.97 -3.92
C SER A 62 -2.03 15.41 -5.38
N ASN A 63 -3.22 15.79 -5.84
CA ASN A 63 -3.47 16.22 -7.22
C ASN A 63 -2.91 15.23 -8.26
N GLY A 64 -3.14 13.93 -8.01
CA GLY A 64 -2.73 12.85 -8.91
C GLY A 64 -1.25 12.45 -8.85
N LYS A 65 -0.46 13.04 -7.94
CA LYS A 65 0.98 12.75 -7.78
C LYS A 65 1.31 12.22 -6.40
N VAL A 66 2.26 11.29 -6.31
CA VAL A 66 2.74 10.73 -5.04
C VAL A 66 3.34 11.84 -4.18
N ALA A 67 2.70 12.13 -3.05
CA ALA A 67 3.21 13.06 -2.05
C ALA A 67 3.95 12.33 -0.93
N GLU A 68 3.52 11.11 -0.61
CA GLU A 68 4.07 10.28 0.45
C GLU A 68 3.75 8.80 0.17
N TRP A 69 4.53 7.89 0.75
CA TRP A 69 4.16 6.48 0.87
C TRP A 69 4.77 5.84 2.12
N ASP A 70 4.08 4.83 2.65
CA ASP A 70 4.53 4.02 3.77
C ASP A 70 4.18 2.53 3.54
N TYR A 71 4.80 1.65 4.33
CA TYR A 71 4.50 0.23 4.35
C TYR A 71 3.82 -0.15 5.66
N ILE A 72 2.65 -0.78 5.56
CA ILE A 72 1.86 -1.23 6.70
C ILE A 72 1.96 -2.75 6.78
N LEU A 73 2.59 -3.25 7.85
CA LEU A 73 2.56 -4.67 8.15
C LEU A 73 1.15 -5.09 8.57
N PRO A 74 0.68 -6.29 8.18
CA PRO A 74 -0.53 -6.82 8.76
C PRO A 74 -0.35 -6.96 10.28
N PRO A 75 -1.41 -6.79 11.08
CA PRO A 75 -1.32 -7.07 12.51
C PRO A 75 -0.76 -8.48 12.70
N ALA A 76 0.35 -8.61 13.43
CA ALA A 76 0.86 -9.91 13.78
C ALA A 76 -0.29 -10.65 14.47
N HIS A 77 -0.70 -11.80 13.93
CA HIS A 77 -1.56 -12.71 14.65
C HIS A 77 -0.79 -13.08 15.91
N ARG A 78 -1.10 -12.43 17.05
CA ARG A 78 -0.66 -12.92 18.35
C ARG A 78 -1.19 -14.34 18.39
N HIS A 79 -0.30 -15.32 18.29
CA HIS A 79 -0.61 -16.65 18.78
C HIS A 79 -1.09 -16.42 20.21
N SER A 80 -2.37 -16.68 20.47
CA SER A 80 -2.85 -16.81 21.82
C SER A 80 -1.93 -17.82 22.49
N GLU A 81 -1.13 -17.38 23.46
CA GLU A 81 -0.42 -18.29 24.34
C GLU A 81 -1.46 -19.23 24.92
N ASN A 82 -1.46 -20.48 24.45
CA ASN A 82 -2.12 -21.57 25.14
C ASN A 82 -1.44 -21.67 26.50
N THR A 83 -2.01 -21.04 27.52
CA THR A 83 -1.78 -21.43 28.91
C THR A 83 -2.45 -22.79 29.11
N SER A 84 -1.79 -23.83 28.63
CA SER A 84 -1.96 -25.17 29.16
C SER A 84 -1.37 -25.19 30.57
N THR A 85 -2.10 -24.64 31.54
CA THR A 85 -1.88 -25.02 32.93
C THR A 85 -2.58 -26.36 33.12
N SER A 86 -1.83 -27.43 32.91
CA SER A 86 -2.20 -28.77 33.34
C SER A 86 -2.36 -28.80 34.87
N ASN A 87 -3.48 -29.41 35.29
CA ASN A 87 -3.85 -30.01 36.59
C ASN A 87 -3.06 -29.64 37.85
#